data_AF-A0A964QTK1-F1
#
_entry.id   AF-A0A964QTK1-F1
#
_cell.length_a   1.000
_cell.length_b   1.000
_cell.length_c   1.000
_cell.angle_alpha   90.00
_cell.angle_beta   90.00
_cell.angle_gamma   90.00
#
_symmetry.space_group_name_H-M   'P 1'
#
loop_
_entity.id
_entity.type
_entity.pdbx_description
1 polymer ?
#
loop_
_entity_poly.entity_id
_entity_poly.type
_entity_poly.pdbx_seq_one_letter_code
_entity_poly.pdbx_strand_id
1 'polypeptide(L)'
;MNMHESFEVPPLSDEIDRYEDEVAEKTKEKKIGEPLPNHTHVKQGNSHIEGEFDPVVELEKVKALTGVKKQNALDIFKEKLSFQKKGIALMQEQIISEIRNNPDLSEEVMMTFVGPFERQYGLTHEQILATKNVVCAFYLKHNAVKAMRESHPDDVDLFAALFGRRPIGKVECIEGPVTLYFRCYDERDYAYIYGEKFLTRGEVTQEDILLGNKTSGVSLGVARQSDLRGCLIAENVNGVPDEATHIHEEQHAIKRIFQSSLLDDAPEVSALERWQRGEPLSDSEDTERYSFKRSSKEVTLFSVLEAKDDTERALSLVRWLRYKRELIEESAKDEIFAYLKTIPLRTFENPVLREDPAESAWNEADVYRALSRSKKDGGLYDYFADEKSELLKAILSELGPKKAELINRSMEKVFVTEYHTLIRDGIDAFLTLRRRGNSVEKTIGLLTAEPLRKWPKVVGRLS
;
A
#
# COMPACT_ATOMS: atom_id res chain seq x y z
N MET A 1 15.69 -16.77 -64.45
CA MET A 1 16.77 -16.00 -63.78
C MET A 1 16.35 -15.92 -62.32
N ASN A 2 16.66 -16.96 -61.54
CA ASN A 2 16.28 -17.07 -60.13
C ASN A 2 17.50 -16.70 -59.30
N MET A 3 17.43 -15.59 -58.58
CA MET A 3 18.38 -15.26 -57.53
C MET A 3 17.82 -15.79 -56.21
N HIS A 4 18.44 -16.83 -55.68
CA HIS A 4 18.29 -17.24 -54.29
C HIS A 4 19.43 -16.56 -53.52
N GLU A 5 19.12 -15.51 -52.77
CA GLU A 5 19.97 -15.02 -51.68
C GLU A 5 19.64 -15.81 -50.42
N SER A 6 20.60 -16.60 -49.95
CA SER A 6 20.58 -17.24 -48.64
C SER A 6 21.01 -16.23 -47.58
N PHE A 7 20.09 -15.84 -46.71
CA PHE A 7 20.42 -15.13 -45.47
C PHE A 7 20.88 -16.16 -44.43
N GLU A 8 22.16 -16.10 -44.05
CA GLU A 8 22.68 -16.82 -42.88
C GLU A 8 22.27 -16.04 -41.62
N VAL A 9 21.44 -16.67 -40.79
CA VAL A 9 21.09 -16.17 -39.46
C VAL A 9 22.20 -16.61 -38.50
N PRO A 10 22.87 -15.69 -37.79
CA PRO A 10 23.90 -16.06 -36.83
C PRO A 10 23.32 -16.93 -35.70
N PRO A 11 24.10 -17.87 -35.13
CA PRO A 11 23.63 -18.75 -34.09
C PRO A 11 23.29 -17.96 -32.82
N LEU A 12 22.14 -18.31 -32.22
CA LEU A 12 21.55 -17.68 -31.04
C LEU A 12 22.50 -17.62 -29.82
N SER A 13 23.51 -18.49 -29.78
CA SER A 13 24.55 -18.50 -28.73
C SER A 13 25.36 -17.21 -28.69
N ASP A 14 25.66 -16.64 -29.86
CA ASP A 14 26.58 -15.50 -29.97
C ASP A 14 25.88 -14.18 -29.60
N GLU A 15 24.54 -14.16 -29.56
CA GLU A 15 23.75 -13.03 -29.04
C GLU A 15 23.57 -13.10 -27.52
N ILE A 16 23.48 -14.31 -26.95
CA ILE A 16 23.36 -14.52 -25.51
C ILE A 16 24.68 -14.18 -24.81
N ASP A 17 25.82 -14.64 -25.35
CA ASP A 17 27.13 -14.35 -24.76
C ASP A 17 27.46 -12.85 -24.78
N ARG A 18 27.06 -12.14 -25.85
CA ARG A 18 27.20 -10.67 -25.94
C ARG A 18 26.32 -9.93 -24.93
N TYR A 19 25.12 -10.45 -24.67
CA TYR A 19 24.21 -9.85 -23.68
C TYR A 19 24.73 -10.06 -22.25
N GLU A 20 25.25 -11.24 -21.94
CA GLU A 20 25.83 -11.54 -20.62
C GLU A 20 27.09 -10.70 -20.34
N ASP A 21 27.96 -10.50 -21.34
CA ASP A 21 29.12 -9.62 -21.22
C ASP A 21 28.73 -8.14 -21.04
N GLU A 22 27.71 -7.66 -21.76
CA GLU A 22 27.22 -6.27 -21.64
C GLU A 22 26.53 -6.02 -20.29
N VAL A 23 25.85 -7.02 -19.73
CA VAL A 23 25.27 -6.97 -18.38
C VAL A 23 26.37 -7.04 -17.31
N ALA A 24 27.39 -7.88 -17.48
CA ALA A 24 28.52 -7.99 -16.56
C ALA A 24 29.37 -6.70 -16.52
N GLU A 25 29.52 -6.01 -17.66
CA GLU A 25 30.25 -4.74 -17.74
C GLU A 25 29.44 -3.58 -17.11
N LYS A 26 28.13 -3.52 -17.33
CA LYS A 26 27.22 -2.54 -16.68
C LYS A 26 27.13 -2.72 -15.16
N THR A 27 27.36 -3.93 -14.66
CA THR A 27 27.29 -4.24 -13.22
C THR A 27 28.60 -3.88 -12.48
N LYS A 28 29.74 -3.81 -13.19
CA LYS A 28 31.05 -3.48 -12.58
C LYS A 28 31.29 -1.98 -12.37
N GLU A 29 30.52 -1.08 -13.00
CA GLU A 29 30.74 0.38 -12.92
C GLU A 29 29.76 1.14 -12.00
N LYS A 30 28.79 0.48 -11.38
CA LYS A 30 27.88 1.17 -10.44
C LYS A 30 28.60 1.40 -9.11
N LYS A 31 29.24 2.57 -8.96
CA LYS A 31 29.82 3.00 -7.68
C LYS A 31 28.75 2.93 -6.59
N ILE A 32 28.95 2.00 -5.66
CA ILE A 32 28.17 1.91 -4.43
C ILE A 32 28.26 3.26 -3.72
N GLY A 33 27.13 3.97 -3.61
CA GLY A 33 27.04 5.23 -2.88
C GLY A 33 27.01 6.52 -3.71
N GLU A 34 26.79 6.49 -5.03
CA GLU A 34 26.34 7.72 -5.69
C GLU A 34 24.90 8.04 -5.25
N PRO A 35 24.66 9.17 -4.56
CA PRO A 35 23.31 9.55 -4.15
C PRO A 35 22.43 9.65 -5.39
N LEU A 36 21.16 9.24 -5.26
CA LEU A 36 20.15 9.39 -6.32
C LEU A 36 20.30 10.75 -7.01
N PRO A 37 20.21 10.81 -8.36
CA PRO A 37 20.51 12.00 -9.13
C PRO A 37 19.83 13.20 -8.49
N ASN A 38 20.67 14.14 -8.05
CA ASN A 38 20.29 15.34 -7.31
C ASN A 38 19.02 15.92 -7.95
N HIS A 39 17.86 15.70 -7.32
CA HIS A 39 16.59 16.16 -7.86
C HIS A 39 16.70 17.67 -8.06
N THR A 40 16.84 18.06 -9.32
CA THR A 40 17.35 19.36 -9.72
C THR A 40 16.43 20.45 -9.19
N HIS A 41 17.04 21.49 -8.64
CA HIS A 41 16.44 22.63 -7.95
C HIS A 41 15.16 23.15 -8.63
N VAL A 42 14.01 22.59 -8.26
CA VAL A 42 12.78 23.37 -8.25
C VAL A 42 13.05 24.48 -7.23
N LYS A 43 12.90 25.75 -7.63
CA LYS A 43 12.95 26.90 -6.73
C LYS A 43 11.79 26.79 -5.72
N GLN A 44 11.92 25.90 -4.76
CA GLN A 44 11.06 25.85 -3.59
C GLN A 44 11.41 27.10 -2.79
N GLY A 45 10.41 27.95 -2.51
CA GLY A 45 10.57 29.04 -1.54
C GLY A 45 11.18 28.49 -0.25
N ASN A 46 11.89 29.34 0.50
CA ASN A 46 12.76 29.10 1.68
C ASN A 46 12.27 28.09 2.77
N SER A 47 11.79 26.91 2.42
CA SER A 47 11.31 25.86 3.31
C SER A 47 12.50 25.02 3.77
N HIS A 48 13.58 25.66 4.20
CA HIS A 48 14.67 24.98 4.87
C HIS A 48 14.31 24.87 6.35
N ILE A 49 14.34 23.65 6.88
CA ILE A 49 14.26 23.42 8.31
C ILE A 49 15.69 23.49 8.83
N GLU A 50 16.00 24.51 9.62
CA GLU A 50 17.26 24.57 10.35
C GLU A 50 17.16 23.65 11.58
N GLY A 51 17.88 22.53 11.54
CA GLY A 51 17.91 21.55 12.63
C GLY A 51 16.70 20.62 12.64
N GLU A 52 16.29 20.21 13.83
CA GLU A 52 15.18 19.28 14.06
C GLU A 52 13.83 19.99 14.05
N PHE A 53 12.81 19.40 13.42
CA PHE A 53 11.43 19.86 13.47
C PHE A 53 10.54 18.82 14.14
N ASP A 54 10.23 19.02 15.41
CA ASP A 54 9.25 18.23 16.13
C ASP A 54 7.83 18.82 15.89
N PRO A 55 6.94 18.12 15.18
CA PRO A 55 5.60 18.62 14.88
C PRO A 55 4.73 18.82 16.14
N VAL A 56 4.95 18.04 17.20
CA VAL A 56 4.17 18.12 18.44
C VAL A 56 4.55 19.38 19.18
N VAL A 57 5.86 19.56 19.42
CA VAL A 57 6.40 20.73 20.13
C VAL A 57 6.08 22.03 19.37
N GLU A 58 6.26 22.04 18.05
CA GLU A 58 5.97 23.23 17.23
C GLU A 58 4.48 23.56 17.20
N LEU A 59 3.60 22.56 17.15
CA LEU A 59 2.16 22.79 17.19
C LEU A 59 1.70 23.37 18.53
N GLU A 60 2.25 22.93 19.66
CA GLU A 60 1.95 23.52 20.98
C GLU A 60 2.35 25.01 21.02
N LYS A 61 3.50 25.38 20.44
CA LYS A 61 3.89 26.79 20.28
C LYS A 61 2.87 27.57 19.45
N VAL A 62 2.38 27.00 18.35
CA VAL A 62 1.34 27.62 17.51
C VAL A 62 0.03 27.79 18.29
N LYS A 63 -0.37 26.80 19.10
CA LYS A 63 -1.63 26.83 19.87
C LYS A 63 -1.66 27.96 20.88
N ALA A 64 -0.52 28.29 21.49
CA ALA A 64 -0.36 29.37 22.47
C ALA A 64 -0.52 30.78 21.86
N LEU A 65 -0.46 30.93 20.53
CA LEU A 65 -0.67 32.19 19.84
C LEU A 65 -2.16 32.49 19.59
N THR A 66 -2.49 33.75 19.34
CA THR A 66 -3.85 34.21 18.99
C THR A 66 -3.87 35.11 17.75
N GLY A 67 -5.04 35.23 17.13
CA GLY A 67 -5.28 36.13 15.98
C GLY A 67 -4.38 35.87 14.78
N VAL A 68 -3.92 36.95 14.14
CA VAL A 68 -3.08 36.90 12.92
C VAL A 68 -1.75 36.18 13.15
N LYS A 69 -1.14 36.33 14.34
CA LYS A 69 0.12 35.64 14.68
C LYS A 69 -0.04 34.12 14.66
N LYS A 70 -1.18 33.62 15.20
CA LYS A 70 -1.50 32.19 15.17
C LYS A 70 -1.66 31.68 13.74
N GLN A 71 -2.37 32.42 12.90
CA GLN A 71 -2.59 32.02 11.51
C GLN A 71 -1.28 31.92 10.74
N ASN A 72 -0.43 32.96 10.83
CA ASN A 72 0.88 32.95 10.18
C ASN A 72 1.77 31.81 10.69
N ALA A 73 1.81 31.57 12.00
CA ALA A 73 2.58 30.47 12.59
C ALA A 73 2.05 29.10 12.17
N LEU A 74 0.73 28.95 12.05
CA LEU A 74 0.10 27.73 11.56
C LEU A 74 0.44 27.45 10.10
N ASP A 75 0.53 28.49 9.26
CA ASP A 75 0.88 28.31 7.85
C ASP A 75 2.35 27.92 7.67
N ILE A 76 3.27 28.54 8.43
CA ILE A 76 4.67 28.11 8.53
C ILE A 76 4.78 26.66 9.03
N PHE A 77 4.01 26.30 10.07
CA PHE A 77 3.98 24.94 10.60
C PHE A 77 3.57 23.92 9.54
N LYS A 78 2.51 24.20 8.76
CA LYS A 78 2.06 23.31 7.69
C LYS A 78 3.11 23.14 6.61
N GLU A 79 3.81 24.22 6.24
CA GLU A 79 4.88 24.20 5.24
C GLU A 79 6.03 23.29 5.71
N LYS A 80 6.51 23.49 6.95
CA LYS A 80 7.54 22.63 7.55
C LYS A 80 7.10 21.17 7.65
N LEU A 81 5.87 20.92 8.12
CA LEU A 81 5.33 19.55 8.22
C LEU A 81 5.22 18.89 6.85
N SER A 82 4.75 19.61 5.83
CA SER A 82 4.69 19.09 4.47
C SER A 82 6.09 18.79 3.92
N PHE A 83 7.07 19.62 4.25
CA PHE A 83 8.46 19.44 3.83
C PHE A 83 9.10 18.21 4.52
N GLN A 84 8.93 18.06 5.84
CA GLN A 84 9.39 16.87 6.57
C GLN A 84 8.73 15.59 6.05
N LYS A 85 7.40 15.58 5.85
CA LYS A 85 6.68 14.43 5.29
C LYS A 85 7.20 14.03 3.90
N LYS A 86 7.53 15.01 3.05
CA LYS A 86 8.18 14.77 1.75
C LYS A 86 9.54 14.09 1.95
N GLY A 87 10.34 14.55 2.91
CA GLY A 87 11.62 13.95 3.27
C GLY A 87 11.49 12.49 3.68
N ILE A 88 10.54 12.19 4.56
CA ILE A 88 10.25 10.82 5.02
C ILE A 88 9.85 9.94 3.81
N ALA A 89 8.97 10.42 2.94
CA ALA A 89 8.54 9.66 1.76
C ALA A 89 9.71 9.34 0.81
N LEU A 90 10.59 10.31 0.55
CA LEU A 90 11.78 10.11 -0.29
C LEU A 90 12.78 9.16 0.36
N MET A 91 12.96 9.24 1.68
CA MET A 91 13.81 8.32 2.44
C MET A 91 13.28 6.89 2.35
N GLN A 92 11.97 6.70 2.52
CA GLN A 92 11.33 5.39 2.37
C GLN A 92 11.53 4.83 0.96
N GLU A 93 11.30 5.65 -0.06
CA GLU A 93 11.52 5.27 -1.46
C GLU A 93 12.97 4.84 -1.71
N GLN A 94 13.95 5.58 -1.20
CA GLN A 94 15.36 5.23 -1.32
C GLN A 94 15.68 3.91 -0.62
N ILE A 95 15.21 3.70 0.63
CA ILE A 95 15.43 2.45 1.36
C ILE A 95 14.80 1.26 0.61
N ILE A 96 13.57 1.39 0.12
CA ILE A 96 12.89 0.34 -0.65
C ILE A 96 13.65 0.01 -1.94
N SER A 97 14.13 1.04 -2.65
CA SER A 97 14.96 0.87 -3.84
C SER A 97 16.24 0.11 -3.54
N GLU A 98 16.93 0.43 -2.44
CA GLU A 98 18.16 -0.26 -2.06
C GLU A 98 17.90 -1.70 -1.62
N ILE A 99 16.82 -1.95 -0.87
CA ILE A 99 16.38 -3.32 -0.51
C ILE A 99 16.17 -4.18 -1.75
N ARG A 100 15.55 -3.63 -2.80
CA ARG A 100 15.28 -4.37 -4.04
C ARG A 100 16.52 -4.65 -4.86
N ASN A 101 17.38 -3.64 -4.99
CA ASN A 101 18.55 -3.74 -5.86
C ASN A 101 19.72 -4.46 -5.20
N ASN A 102 19.85 -4.34 -3.87
CA ASN A 102 20.97 -4.84 -3.08
C ASN A 102 20.48 -5.36 -1.70
N PRO A 103 19.71 -6.45 -1.65
CA PRO A 103 19.14 -6.94 -0.38
C PRO A 103 20.21 -7.35 0.65
N ASP A 104 21.42 -7.64 0.18
CA ASP A 104 22.57 -8.09 0.98
C ASP A 104 23.46 -6.97 1.55
N LEU A 105 23.05 -5.69 1.43
CA LEU A 105 23.77 -4.60 2.09
C LEU A 105 23.88 -4.84 3.60
N SER A 106 24.83 -4.24 4.32
CA SER A 106 24.84 -4.29 5.79
C SER A 106 23.94 -3.22 6.41
N GLU A 107 23.50 -3.45 7.66
CA GLU A 107 22.68 -2.48 8.40
C GLU A 107 23.36 -1.12 8.46
N GLU A 108 24.68 -1.08 8.68
CA GLU A 108 25.42 0.17 8.74
C GLU A 108 25.38 0.92 7.41
N VAL A 109 25.54 0.21 6.29
CA VAL A 109 25.48 0.81 4.95
C VAL A 109 24.08 1.35 4.69
N MET A 110 23.03 0.60 5.02
CA MET A 110 21.65 1.07 4.82
C MET A 110 21.34 2.31 5.65
N MET A 111 21.88 2.41 6.86
CA MET A 111 21.73 3.61 7.70
C MET A 111 22.48 4.83 7.17
N THR A 112 23.51 4.67 6.34
CA THR A 112 24.17 5.83 5.70
C THR A 112 23.24 6.62 4.78
N PHE A 113 22.19 5.97 4.25
CA PHE A 113 21.18 6.63 3.41
C PHE A 113 20.25 7.56 4.21
N VAL A 114 20.14 7.38 5.53
CA VAL A 114 19.22 8.15 6.39
C VAL A 114 19.78 9.54 6.73
N GLY A 115 21.09 9.65 6.97
CA GLY A 115 21.74 10.87 7.45
C GLY A 115 21.54 12.13 6.57
N PRO A 116 21.54 12.03 5.22
CA PRO A 116 21.16 13.13 4.36
C PRO A 116 19.74 13.66 4.62
N PHE A 117 18.77 12.76 4.86
CA PHE A 117 17.37 13.15 5.09
C PHE A 117 17.15 13.78 6.45
N GLU A 118 17.81 13.25 7.49
CA GLU A 118 17.79 13.82 8.84
C GLU A 118 18.09 15.31 8.82
N ARG A 119 19.24 15.69 8.24
CA ARG A 119 19.68 17.10 8.19
C ARG A 119 18.86 17.94 7.24
N GLN A 120 18.49 17.38 6.08
CA GLN A 120 17.82 18.15 5.04
C GLN A 120 16.36 18.45 5.39
N TYR A 121 15.66 17.50 6.02
CA TYR A 121 14.22 17.56 6.26
C TYR A 121 13.86 17.68 7.74
N GLY A 122 14.86 17.84 8.61
CA GLY A 122 14.69 18.03 10.05
C GLY A 122 13.93 16.88 10.70
N LEU A 123 14.34 15.64 10.41
CA LEU A 123 13.74 14.46 11.05
C LEU A 123 14.04 14.46 12.54
N THR A 124 13.08 14.02 13.35
CA THR A 124 13.28 13.90 14.80
C THR A 124 14.09 12.66 15.17
N HIS A 125 14.63 12.63 16.39
CA HIS A 125 15.33 11.45 16.89
C HIS A 125 14.45 10.18 16.85
N GLU A 126 13.16 10.31 17.19
CA GLU A 126 12.18 9.23 17.17
C GLU A 126 11.94 8.72 15.74
N GLN A 127 11.85 9.61 14.76
CA GLN A 127 11.69 9.24 13.34
C GLN A 127 12.92 8.49 12.81
N ILE A 128 14.11 8.88 13.23
CA ILE A 128 15.37 8.18 12.90
C ILE A 128 15.40 6.80 13.55
N LEU A 129 15.01 6.71 14.83
CA LEU A 129 14.94 5.44 15.55
C LEU A 129 13.91 4.49 14.91
N ALA A 130 12.74 5.00 14.52
CA ALA A 130 11.73 4.24 13.79
C ALA A 130 12.28 3.72 12.45
N THR A 131 13.06 4.54 11.74
CA THR A 131 13.74 4.13 10.50
C THR A 131 14.76 3.03 10.76
N LYS A 132 15.56 3.14 11.83
CA LYS A 132 16.47 2.08 12.25
C LYS A 132 15.73 0.76 12.55
N ASN A 133 14.57 0.84 13.21
CA ASN A 133 13.74 -0.33 13.48
C ASN A 133 13.21 -0.98 12.19
N VAL A 134 12.83 -0.18 11.18
CA VAL A 134 12.48 -0.70 9.84
C VAL A 134 13.66 -1.45 9.21
N VAL A 135 14.86 -0.86 9.22
CA VAL A 135 16.06 -1.49 8.66
C VAL A 135 16.37 -2.79 9.40
N CYS A 136 16.37 -2.79 10.74
CA CYS A 136 16.59 -3.98 11.55
C CYS A 136 15.53 -5.08 11.26
N ALA A 137 14.25 -4.72 11.19
CA ALA A 137 13.18 -5.64 10.84
C ALA A 137 13.37 -6.24 9.44
N PHE A 138 13.80 -5.44 8.45
CA PHE A 138 14.19 -5.92 7.14
C PHE A 138 15.28 -7.01 7.24
N TYR A 139 16.38 -6.77 7.95
CA TYR A 139 17.46 -7.76 8.10
C TYR A 139 16.99 -9.07 8.72
N LEU A 140 16.20 -8.99 9.79
CA LEU A 140 15.66 -10.18 10.44
C LEU A 140 14.82 -11.01 9.48
N LYS A 141 13.98 -10.37 8.65
CA LYS A 141 13.16 -11.04 7.64
C LYS A 141 13.99 -11.58 6.48
N HIS A 142 14.91 -10.79 5.95
CA HIS A 142 15.79 -11.18 4.86
C HIS A 142 16.61 -12.42 5.23
N ASN A 143 17.25 -12.41 6.41
CA ASN A 143 18.02 -13.55 6.90
C ASN A 143 17.16 -14.81 7.12
N ALA A 144 15.94 -14.65 7.62
CA ALA A 144 15.01 -15.78 7.78
C ALA A 144 14.62 -16.40 6.43
N VAL A 145 14.35 -15.55 5.43
CA VAL A 145 14.06 -15.98 4.05
C VAL A 145 15.24 -16.72 3.45
N LYS A 146 16.46 -16.16 3.53
CA LYS A 146 17.69 -16.82 3.05
C LYS A 146 17.93 -18.16 3.73
N ALA A 147 17.90 -18.19 5.05
CA ALA A 147 18.12 -19.42 5.81
C ALA A 147 17.11 -20.52 5.46
N MET A 148 15.85 -20.12 5.24
CA MET A 148 14.81 -21.05 4.79
C MET A 148 15.11 -21.58 3.38
N ARG A 149 15.47 -20.70 2.43
CA ARG A 149 15.79 -21.10 1.05
C ARG A 149 17.05 -21.98 0.97
N GLU A 150 18.09 -21.63 1.71
CA GLU A 150 19.35 -22.40 1.78
C GLU A 150 19.14 -23.81 2.37
N SER A 151 18.29 -23.92 3.40
CA SER A 151 17.98 -25.21 4.02
C SER A 151 17.06 -26.10 3.18
N HIS A 152 16.31 -25.52 2.22
CA HIS A 152 15.44 -26.23 1.30
C HIS A 152 15.61 -25.70 -0.14
N PRO A 153 16.69 -26.11 -0.85
CA PRO A 153 16.98 -25.62 -2.19
C PRO A 153 15.95 -26.04 -3.24
N ASP A 154 15.25 -27.16 -3.01
CA ASP A 154 14.19 -27.67 -3.89
C ASP A 154 12.83 -27.05 -3.51
N ASP A 155 12.10 -26.57 -4.52
CA ASP A 155 10.83 -25.84 -4.31
C ASP A 155 9.73 -26.72 -3.71
N VAL A 156 9.72 -28.02 -4.00
CA VAL A 156 8.74 -28.97 -3.47
C VAL A 156 9.01 -29.24 -1.99
N ASP A 157 10.28 -29.42 -1.62
CA ASP A 157 10.68 -29.61 -0.23
C ASP A 157 10.51 -28.33 0.59
N LEU A 158 10.81 -27.17 0.01
CA LEU A 158 10.56 -25.86 0.62
C LEU A 158 9.08 -25.62 0.89
N PHE A 159 8.21 -25.90 -0.09
CA PHE A 159 6.76 -25.83 0.08
C PHE A 159 6.31 -26.76 1.22
N ALA A 160 6.84 -27.99 1.28
CA ALA A 160 6.50 -28.94 2.32
C ALA A 160 6.92 -28.49 3.72
N ALA A 161 8.11 -27.90 3.85
CA ALA A 161 8.61 -27.35 5.10
C ALA A 161 7.70 -26.22 5.63
N LEU A 162 7.30 -25.29 4.75
CA LEU A 162 6.50 -24.12 5.11
C LEU A 162 5.03 -24.45 5.37
N PHE A 163 4.42 -25.28 4.53
CA PHE A 163 2.97 -25.50 4.52
C PHE A 163 2.55 -26.87 5.07
N GLY A 164 3.51 -27.71 5.45
CA GLY A 164 3.27 -28.98 6.15
C GLY A 164 2.76 -30.12 5.28
N ARG A 165 2.77 -29.97 3.96
CA ARG A 165 2.43 -31.02 2.99
C ARG A 165 3.21 -30.79 1.70
N ARG A 166 3.46 -31.85 0.94
CA ARG A 166 3.96 -31.69 -0.44
C ARG A 166 2.87 -31.03 -1.31
N PRO A 167 3.25 -30.17 -2.26
CA PRO A 167 2.31 -29.64 -3.24
C PRO A 167 1.71 -30.78 -4.07
N ILE A 168 0.47 -30.58 -4.52
CA ILE A 168 -0.24 -31.51 -5.39
C ILE A 168 0.27 -31.35 -6.83
N GLY A 169 0.46 -30.09 -7.26
CA GLY A 169 0.96 -29.74 -8.58
C GLY A 169 2.41 -29.25 -8.59
N LYS A 170 2.79 -28.68 -9.73
CA LYS A 170 4.05 -27.95 -9.87
C LYS A 170 3.98 -26.69 -9.01
N VAL A 171 5.08 -26.39 -8.32
CA VAL A 171 5.31 -25.11 -7.65
C VAL A 171 6.66 -24.57 -8.07
N GLU A 172 6.77 -23.25 -8.15
CA GLU A 172 8.05 -22.55 -8.30
C GLU A 172 8.17 -21.53 -7.17
N CYS A 173 9.34 -21.44 -6.54
CA CYS A 173 9.60 -20.44 -5.52
C CYS A 173 10.62 -19.42 -6.02
N ILE A 174 10.22 -18.14 -6.01
CA ILE A 174 11.12 -17.02 -6.29
C ILE A 174 11.50 -16.40 -4.95
N GLU A 175 12.79 -16.34 -4.68
CA GLU A 175 13.34 -15.63 -3.52
C GLU A 175 13.38 -14.12 -3.82
N GLY A 176 12.64 -13.35 -3.03
CA GLY A 176 12.70 -11.89 -3.05
C GLY A 176 13.45 -11.34 -1.84
N PRO A 177 13.64 -10.01 -1.74
CA PRO A 177 14.40 -9.37 -0.67
C PRO A 177 13.92 -9.73 0.75
N VAL A 178 12.61 -9.89 0.94
CA VAL A 178 12.00 -10.26 2.23
C VAL A 178 10.89 -11.29 2.06
N THR A 179 10.85 -11.96 0.92
CA THR A 179 9.73 -12.81 0.53
C THR A 179 10.15 -14.13 -0.07
N LEU A 180 9.34 -15.16 0.17
CA LEU A 180 9.32 -16.39 -0.62
C LEU A 180 8.01 -16.38 -1.41
N TYR A 181 8.13 -16.23 -2.73
CA TYR A 181 7.01 -16.08 -3.65
C TYR A 181 6.71 -17.40 -4.36
N PHE A 182 5.59 -18.02 -4.03
CA PHE A 182 5.18 -19.33 -4.56
C PHE A 182 4.23 -19.18 -5.75
N ARG A 183 4.69 -19.58 -6.93
CA ARG A 183 3.84 -19.80 -8.10
C ARG A 183 3.19 -21.17 -8.00
N CYS A 184 1.89 -21.21 -7.77
CA CYS A 184 1.12 -22.44 -7.68
C CYS A 184 0.42 -22.72 -9.01
N TYR A 185 0.77 -23.82 -9.67
CA TYR A 185 0.16 -24.23 -10.95
C TYR A 185 -1.07 -25.13 -10.76
N ASP A 186 -1.34 -25.57 -9.52
CA ASP A 186 -2.56 -26.27 -9.14
C ASP A 186 -3.39 -25.39 -8.19
N GLU A 187 -4.65 -25.15 -8.57
CA GLU A 187 -5.57 -24.30 -7.81
C GLU A 187 -5.79 -24.78 -6.37
N ARG A 188 -5.60 -26.08 -6.09
CA ARG A 188 -5.73 -26.64 -4.74
C ARG A 188 -4.53 -26.35 -3.85
N ASP A 189 -3.35 -26.12 -4.44
CA ASP A 189 -2.18 -25.65 -3.68
C ASP A 189 -2.31 -24.17 -3.37
N TYR A 190 -2.75 -23.37 -4.34
CA TYR A 190 -3.05 -21.96 -4.10
C TYR A 190 -4.15 -21.77 -3.05
N ALA A 191 -5.30 -22.45 -3.20
CA ALA A 191 -6.41 -22.36 -2.26
C ALA A 191 -6.05 -22.84 -0.84
N TYR A 192 -5.12 -23.80 -0.73
CA TYR A 192 -4.59 -24.24 0.57
C TYR A 192 -3.80 -23.13 1.28
N ILE A 193 -3.00 -22.37 0.53
CA ILE A 193 -2.25 -21.22 1.04
C ILE A 193 -3.18 -20.04 1.32
N TYR A 194 -3.98 -19.65 0.34
CA TYR A 194 -4.92 -18.53 0.41
C TYR A 194 -5.90 -18.67 1.59
N GLY A 195 -6.48 -19.87 1.76
CA GLY A 195 -7.38 -20.18 2.87
C GLY A 195 -6.68 -20.49 4.20
N GLU A 196 -5.35 -20.31 4.27
CA GLU A 196 -4.49 -20.57 5.44
C GLU A 196 -4.69 -21.96 6.08
N LYS A 197 -5.08 -22.95 5.28
CA LYS A 197 -5.45 -24.30 5.75
C LYS A 197 -4.27 -25.03 6.38
N PHE A 198 -3.05 -24.63 6.05
CA PHE A 198 -1.82 -25.11 6.67
C PHE A 198 -1.71 -24.82 8.17
N LEU A 199 -2.47 -23.85 8.70
CA LEU A 199 -2.55 -23.58 10.14
C LEU A 199 -3.52 -24.51 10.87
N THR A 200 -4.65 -24.82 10.23
CA THR A 200 -5.73 -25.62 10.84
C THR A 200 -5.64 -27.10 10.50
N ARG A 201 -4.79 -27.48 9.53
CA ARG A 201 -4.71 -28.83 8.94
C ARG A 201 -6.02 -29.28 8.30
N GLY A 202 -6.84 -28.33 7.83
CA GLY A 202 -8.06 -28.62 7.10
C GLY A 202 -7.78 -29.08 5.67
N GLU A 203 -8.71 -29.87 5.10
CA GLU A 203 -8.70 -30.16 3.67
C GLU A 203 -9.22 -28.96 2.88
N VAL A 204 -8.74 -28.82 1.64
CA VAL A 204 -9.23 -27.80 0.70
C VAL A 204 -10.59 -28.23 0.17
N THR A 205 -11.60 -27.39 0.35
CA THR A 205 -12.95 -27.60 -0.17
C THR A 205 -13.12 -26.96 -1.55
N GLN A 206 -14.20 -27.31 -2.26
CA GLN A 206 -14.52 -26.65 -3.53
C GLN A 206 -14.78 -25.15 -3.35
N GLU A 207 -15.33 -24.74 -2.21
CA GLU A 207 -15.56 -23.32 -1.89
C GLU A 207 -14.23 -22.56 -1.74
N ASP A 208 -13.23 -23.16 -1.09
CA ASP A 208 -11.91 -22.56 -0.96
C ASP A 208 -11.24 -22.35 -2.34
N ILE A 209 -11.38 -23.32 -3.25
CA ILE A 209 -10.88 -23.22 -4.63
C ILE A 209 -11.58 -22.08 -5.37
N LEU A 210 -12.91 -22.01 -5.26
CA LEU A 210 -13.69 -20.94 -5.89
C LEU A 210 -13.33 -19.56 -5.35
N LEU A 211 -13.02 -19.43 -4.06
CA LEU A 211 -12.56 -18.18 -3.46
C LEU A 211 -11.13 -17.83 -3.94
N GLY A 212 -10.21 -18.79 -3.92
CA GLY A 212 -8.85 -18.60 -4.40
C GLY A 212 -8.78 -18.22 -5.89
N ASN A 213 -9.66 -18.79 -6.72
CA ASN A 213 -9.71 -18.44 -8.14
C ASN A 213 -10.23 -17.02 -8.44
N LYS A 214 -10.70 -16.27 -7.42
CA LYS A 214 -11.08 -14.85 -7.57
C LYS A 214 -9.90 -13.89 -7.40
N THR A 215 -8.76 -14.39 -6.95
CA THR A 215 -7.53 -13.62 -6.70
C THR A 215 -6.37 -14.21 -7.50
N SER A 216 -5.51 -13.34 -8.02
CA SER A 216 -4.29 -13.77 -8.73
C SER A 216 -3.12 -13.99 -7.77
N GLY A 217 -3.07 -13.24 -6.68
CA GLY A 217 -1.99 -13.25 -5.70
C GLY A 217 -2.51 -13.09 -4.27
N VAL A 218 -1.68 -13.46 -3.30
CA VAL A 218 -1.93 -13.20 -1.88
C VAL A 218 -0.63 -13.06 -1.11
N SER A 219 -0.48 -11.98 -0.34
CA SER A 219 0.63 -11.76 0.58
C SER A 219 0.20 -12.07 2.02
N LEU A 220 0.68 -13.19 2.58
CA LEU A 220 0.23 -13.74 3.86
C LEU A 220 0.79 -12.97 5.05
N GLY A 221 -0.08 -12.55 5.98
CA GLY A 221 0.33 -11.98 7.27
C GLY A 221 0.82 -13.02 8.28
N VAL A 222 0.53 -14.30 8.03
CA VAL A 222 0.79 -15.42 8.94
C VAL A 222 1.75 -16.44 8.33
N ALA A 223 2.44 -17.19 9.18
CA ALA A 223 3.32 -18.28 8.81
C ALA A 223 3.43 -19.28 9.99
N ARG A 224 3.74 -20.55 9.70
CA ARG A 224 3.98 -21.56 10.74
C ARG A 224 5.23 -21.26 11.55
N GLN A 225 6.26 -20.74 10.88
CA GLN A 225 7.47 -20.23 11.51
C GLN A 225 7.31 -18.73 11.75
N SER A 226 7.55 -18.29 12.98
CA SER A 226 7.23 -16.93 13.42
C SER A 226 8.09 -15.86 12.76
N ASP A 227 9.34 -16.19 12.47
CA ASP A 227 10.31 -15.34 11.75
C ASP A 227 9.92 -15.08 10.30
N LEU A 228 9.16 -15.97 9.65
CA LEU A 228 8.64 -15.80 8.29
C LEU A 228 7.25 -15.15 8.18
N ARG A 229 6.65 -14.68 9.30
CA ARG A 229 5.36 -13.97 9.24
C ARG A 229 5.45 -12.74 8.33
N GLY A 230 4.54 -12.60 7.38
CA GLY A 230 4.59 -11.50 6.43
C GLY A 230 5.55 -11.69 5.26
N CYS A 231 6.27 -12.81 5.18
CA CYS A 231 7.25 -13.08 4.12
C CYS A 231 6.75 -14.06 3.06
N LEU A 232 5.57 -14.64 3.23
CA LEU A 232 5.06 -15.65 2.30
C LEU A 232 4.08 -15.01 1.33
N ILE A 233 4.30 -15.23 0.04
CA ILE A 233 3.39 -14.81 -1.03
C ILE A 233 3.04 -16.04 -1.85
N ALA A 234 1.82 -16.11 -2.35
CA ALA A 234 1.45 -17.09 -3.37
C ALA A 234 0.73 -16.44 -4.56
N GLU A 235 0.95 -16.99 -5.74
CA GLU A 235 0.28 -16.67 -7.00
C GLU A 235 -0.50 -17.88 -7.52
N ASN A 236 -1.71 -17.63 -8.00
CA ASN A 236 -2.51 -18.62 -8.71
C ASN A 236 -2.20 -18.56 -10.20
N VAL A 237 -1.35 -19.46 -10.69
CA VAL A 237 -0.88 -19.44 -12.08
C VAL A 237 -1.92 -20.12 -12.99
N ASN A 238 -3.03 -19.42 -13.22
CA ASN A 238 -4.05 -19.79 -14.21
C ASN A 238 -3.66 -19.28 -15.61
N GLY A 239 -2.48 -19.68 -16.09
CA GLY A 239 -1.97 -19.29 -17.41
C GLY A 239 -0.50 -18.87 -17.39
N VAL A 240 -0.20 -17.70 -17.97
CA VAL A 240 1.14 -17.13 -17.99
C VAL A 240 1.36 -16.38 -16.67
N PRO A 241 2.47 -16.64 -15.94
CA PRO A 241 2.79 -15.88 -14.73
C PRO A 241 2.84 -14.38 -14.99
N ASP A 242 2.30 -13.60 -14.06
CA ASP A 242 2.24 -12.15 -14.18
C ASP A 242 3.23 -11.47 -13.22
N GLU A 243 4.25 -10.84 -13.78
CA GLU A 243 5.24 -10.11 -13.00
C GLU A 243 4.63 -8.92 -12.24
N ALA A 244 3.53 -8.34 -12.74
CA ALA A 244 2.85 -7.26 -12.03
C ALA A 244 2.23 -7.76 -10.72
N THR A 245 1.69 -8.98 -10.70
CA THR A 245 1.19 -9.63 -9.48
C THR A 245 2.33 -9.84 -8.47
N HIS A 246 3.49 -10.33 -8.90
CA HIS A 246 4.66 -10.48 -8.04
C HIS A 246 5.08 -9.15 -7.40
N ILE A 247 5.26 -8.11 -8.21
CA ILE A 247 5.65 -6.77 -7.74
C ILE A 247 4.60 -6.21 -6.78
N HIS A 248 3.30 -6.43 -7.04
CA HIS A 248 2.21 -5.95 -6.18
C HIS A 248 2.25 -6.60 -4.79
N GLU A 249 2.36 -7.92 -4.73
CA GLU A 249 2.37 -8.65 -3.45
C GLU A 249 3.66 -8.42 -2.65
N GLU A 250 4.79 -8.23 -3.32
CA GLU A 250 6.06 -7.84 -2.70
C GLU A 250 5.94 -6.44 -2.05
N GLN A 251 5.26 -5.50 -2.72
CA GLN A 251 5.01 -4.17 -2.14
C GLN A 251 4.24 -4.26 -0.83
N HIS A 252 3.25 -5.15 -0.71
CA HIS A 252 2.55 -5.38 0.55
C HIS A 252 3.48 -5.92 1.64
N ALA A 253 4.37 -6.86 1.29
CA ALA A 253 5.34 -7.41 2.23
C ALA A 253 6.30 -6.35 2.77
N ILE A 254 6.87 -5.52 1.88
CA ILE A 254 7.74 -4.42 2.25
C ILE A 254 6.98 -3.37 3.06
N LYS A 255 5.78 -2.94 2.62
CA LYS A 255 4.94 -1.96 3.32
C LYS A 255 4.62 -2.40 4.75
N ARG A 256 4.41 -3.71 4.98
CA ARG A 256 4.20 -4.25 6.33
C ARG A 256 5.39 -4.03 7.26
N ILE A 257 6.64 -4.09 6.77
CA ILE A 257 7.84 -3.81 7.58
C ILE A 257 7.84 -2.34 8.04
N PHE A 258 7.50 -1.42 7.12
CA PHE A 258 7.36 0.00 7.48
C PHE A 258 6.21 0.22 8.47
N GLN A 259 5.07 -0.43 8.24
CA GLN A 259 3.90 -0.27 9.10
C GLN A 259 4.11 -0.86 10.50
N SER A 260 4.71 -2.05 10.66
CA SER A 260 4.95 -2.64 11.98
C SER A 260 5.87 -1.76 12.83
N SER A 261 6.92 -1.21 12.23
CA SER A 261 7.89 -0.40 12.95
C SER A 261 7.41 1.03 13.22
N LEU A 262 6.44 1.54 12.44
CA LEU A 262 5.85 2.86 12.63
C LEU A 262 4.59 2.84 13.51
N LEU A 263 3.83 1.74 13.52
CA LEU A 263 2.54 1.64 14.23
C LEU A 263 2.67 1.22 15.69
N ASP A 264 3.82 0.69 16.10
CA ASP A 264 4.04 0.37 17.51
C ASP A 264 4.30 1.63 18.36
N ASP A 265 4.60 2.82 17.78
CA ASP A 265 4.98 4.01 18.58
C ASP A 265 4.63 5.42 18.02
N ALA A 266 3.70 5.61 17.08
CA ALA A 266 3.40 6.98 16.56
C ALA A 266 2.08 7.61 17.10
N PRO A 267 2.05 8.19 18.32
CA PRO A 267 0.91 8.95 18.86
C PRO A 267 0.66 10.30 18.13
N GLU A 268 1.58 10.74 17.27
CA GLU A 268 1.66 12.10 16.70
C GLU A 268 0.54 12.43 15.70
N VAL A 269 0.19 11.50 14.81
CA VAL A 269 -0.90 11.69 13.83
C VAL A 269 -2.26 11.73 14.53
N SER A 270 -2.39 10.99 15.64
CA SER A 270 -3.61 10.95 16.46
C SER A 270 -3.84 12.26 17.21
N ALA A 271 -2.79 12.92 17.71
CA ALA A 271 -2.90 14.15 18.51
C ALA A 271 -3.39 15.37 17.72
N LEU A 272 -2.87 15.60 16.51
CA LEU A 272 -3.32 16.68 15.62
C LEU A 272 -4.78 16.48 15.19
N GLU A 273 -5.20 15.23 14.97
CA GLU A 273 -6.57 14.88 14.61
C GLU A 273 -7.57 15.01 15.77
N ARG A 274 -7.14 14.73 17.00
CA ARG A 274 -7.92 14.96 18.23
C ARG A 274 -8.12 16.45 18.47
N TRP A 275 -7.06 17.25 18.34
CA TRP A 275 -7.15 18.70 18.50
C TRP A 275 -8.07 19.36 17.47
N GLN A 276 -8.00 18.95 16.20
CA GLN A 276 -8.90 19.47 15.14
C GLN A 276 -10.38 19.16 15.39
N ARG A 277 -10.70 18.21 16.28
CA ARG A 277 -12.06 17.85 16.70
C ARG A 277 -12.48 18.49 18.02
N GLY A 278 -11.59 19.27 18.66
CA GLY A 278 -11.84 19.83 19.99
C GLY A 278 -11.82 18.78 21.11
N GLU A 279 -11.21 17.62 20.88
CA GLU A 279 -11.08 16.58 21.90
C GLU A 279 -9.95 16.95 22.87
N PRO A 280 -10.18 16.91 24.20
CA PRO A 280 -9.14 17.21 25.18
C PRO A 280 -8.04 16.14 25.14
N LEU A 281 -6.78 16.58 25.11
CA LEU A 281 -5.60 15.74 25.34
C LEU A 281 -5.44 15.64 26.87
N SER A 282 -5.70 14.47 27.46
CA SER A 282 -5.48 14.27 28.90
C SER A 282 -4.10 13.70 29.15
N ASP A 283 -3.34 14.33 30.04
CA ASP A 283 -2.04 13.84 30.47
C ASP A 283 -2.16 12.56 31.33
N SER A 284 -1.14 11.71 31.19
CA SER A 284 -0.71 10.60 32.08
C SER A 284 -1.44 9.25 32.14
N GLU A 285 -2.56 9.01 31.47
CA GLU A 285 -3.22 7.67 31.45
C GLU A 285 -3.17 6.93 30.09
N ASP A 286 -2.50 7.47 29.07
CA ASP A 286 -2.76 7.06 27.68
C ASP A 286 -1.99 5.80 27.20
N THR A 287 -1.02 5.25 27.95
CA THR A 287 -0.33 3.99 27.59
C THR A 287 -1.13 2.74 27.96
N GLU A 288 -1.71 2.65 29.16
CA GLU A 288 -2.63 1.54 29.50
C GLU A 288 -4.01 1.69 28.82
N ARG A 289 -4.41 2.93 28.49
CA ARG A 289 -5.60 3.17 27.64
C ARG A 289 -5.36 2.89 26.17
N TYR A 290 -4.13 2.72 25.68
CA TYR A 290 -3.93 2.47 24.25
C TYR A 290 -4.39 1.06 23.83
N SER A 291 -4.25 0.08 24.72
CA SER A 291 -4.86 -1.26 24.54
C SER A 291 -6.38 -1.25 24.80
N PHE A 292 -6.87 -0.36 25.68
CA PHE A 292 -8.28 -0.30 26.07
C PHE A 292 -9.16 0.62 25.20
N LYS A 293 -8.63 1.69 24.58
CA LYS A 293 -9.38 2.66 23.75
C LYS A 293 -9.60 2.24 22.30
N ARG A 294 -9.06 1.09 21.86
CA ARG A 294 -9.63 0.41 20.67
C ARG A 294 -11.12 0.10 20.88
N SER A 295 -11.58 -0.08 22.12
CA SER A 295 -12.99 -0.35 22.44
C SER A 295 -13.96 0.84 22.32
N SER A 296 -13.51 2.10 22.30
CA SER A 296 -14.44 3.25 22.21
C SER A 296 -14.75 3.70 20.77
N LYS A 297 -13.95 3.24 19.80
CA LYS A 297 -14.12 3.51 18.36
C LYS A 297 -14.64 2.32 17.56
N GLU A 298 -14.64 1.12 18.12
CA GLU A 298 -15.39 0.03 17.53
C GLU A 298 -16.88 0.34 17.71
N VAL A 299 -17.47 0.99 16.71
CA VAL A 299 -18.91 0.83 16.48
C VAL A 299 -19.05 -0.65 16.18
N THR A 300 -19.35 -1.44 17.19
CA THR A 300 -19.49 -2.88 17.06
C THR A 300 -20.84 -3.19 16.44
N LEU A 301 -20.97 -4.38 15.86
CA LEU A 301 -22.27 -4.91 15.47
C LEU A 301 -23.24 -4.88 16.67
N PHE A 302 -22.72 -5.06 17.89
CA PHE A 302 -23.48 -4.95 19.14
C PHE A 302 -24.24 -3.63 19.29
N SER A 303 -23.63 -2.48 18.94
CA SER A 303 -24.33 -1.19 18.96
C SER A 303 -25.50 -1.09 17.96
N VAL A 304 -25.50 -1.92 16.91
CA VAL A 304 -26.62 -2.07 15.97
C VAL A 304 -27.73 -2.93 16.59
N LEU A 305 -27.36 -3.96 17.35
CA LEU A 305 -28.29 -4.87 18.03
C LEU A 305 -29.01 -4.16 19.18
N GLU A 306 -28.30 -3.35 19.97
CA GLU A 306 -28.83 -2.64 21.14
C GLU A 306 -29.67 -1.39 20.83
N ALA A 307 -29.68 -0.95 19.56
CA ALA A 307 -30.43 0.24 19.15
C ALA A 307 -31.92 0.13 19.50
N LYS A 308 -32.49 1.19 20.11
CA LYS A 308 -33.84 1.19 20.68
C LYS A 308 -34.92 1.19 19.61
N ASP A 309 -34.63 1.82 18.48
CA ASP A 309 -35.53 1.96 17.35
C ASP A 309 -34.79 1.83 16.02
N ASP A 310 -35.55 1.83 14.91
CA ASP A 310 -34.99 1.66 13.57
C ASP A 310 -34.19 2.86 13.07
N THR A 311 -34.42 4.05 13.61
CA THR A 311 -33.65 5.24 13.26
C THR A 311 -32.26 5.15 13.87
N GLU A 312 -32.18 4.86 15.16
CA GLU A 312 -30.93 4.62 15.87
C GLU A 312 -30.18 3.42 15.26
N ARG A 313 -30.89 2.34 14.94
CA ARG A 313 -30.31 1.14 14.31
C ARG A 313 -29.71 1.44 12.95
N ALA A 314 -30.41 2.20 12.10
CA ALA A 314 -29.88 2.59 10.80
C ALA A 314 -28.62 3.45 10.93
N LEU A 315 -28.58 4.36 11.91
CA LEU A 315 -27.40 5.20 12.16
C LEU A 315 -26.21 4.37 12.65
N SER A 316 -26.42 3.48 13.62
CA SER A 316 -25.38 2.56 14.12
C SER A 316 -24.89 1.63 13.01
N LEU A 317 -25.81 1.09 12.20
CA LEU A 317 -25.47 0.21 11.08
C LEU A 317 -24.59 0.95 10.06
N VAL A 318 -24.99 2.14 9.62
CA VAL A 318 -24.19 2.95 8.67
C VAL A 318 -22.79 3.23 9.23
N ARG A 319 -22.65 3.53 10.52
CA ARG A 319 -21.34 3.77 11.14
C ARG A 319 -20.47 2.51 11.14
N TRP A 320 -21.03 1.36 11.50
CA TRP A 320 -20.31 0.09 11.48
C TRP A 320 -19.92 -0.32 10.06
N LEU A 321 -20.83 -0.17 9.09
CA LEU A 321 -20.55 -0.44 7.68
C LEU A 321 -19.43 0.46 7.13
N ARG A 322 -19.38 1.75 7.52
CA ARG A 322 -18.28 2.64 7.15
C ARG A 322 -16.96 2.17 7.74
N TYR A 323 -16.95 1.76 9.01
CA TYR A 323 -15.76 1.16 9.63
C TYR A 323 -15.29 -0.09 8.87
N LYS A 324 -16.22 -0.98 8.49
CA LYS A 324 -15.90 -2.14 7.64
C LYS A 324 -15.33 -1.72 6.29
N ARG A 325 -15.88 -0.65 5.69
CA ARG A 325 -15.37 -0.11 4.43
C ARG A 325 -13.95 0.43 4.54
N GLU A 326 -13.63 1.13 5.64
CA GLU A 326 -12.31 1.72 5.88
C GLU A 326 -11.18 0.70 5.78
N LEU A 327 -11.42 -0.57 6.12
CA LEU A 327 -10.43 -1.63 6.06
C LEU A 327 -9.93 -1.93 4.64
N ILE A 328 -10.77 -1.67 3.63
CA ILE A 328 -10.41 -1.91 2.23
C ILE A 328 -10.22 -0.61 1.43
N GLU A 329 -10.34 0.56 2.08
CA GLU A 329 -10.04 1.84 1.45
C GLU A 329 -8.58 1.89 0.97
N GLU A 330 -7.68 1.13 1.60
CA GLU A 330 -6.28 0.97 1.17
C GLU A 330 -6.17 0.26 -0.18
N SER A 331 -6.92 -0.81 -0.44
CA SER A 331 -6.91 -1.48 -1.74
C SER A 331 -7.42 -0.54 -2.85
N ALA A 332 -8.52 0.18 -2.58
CA ALA A 332 -9.03 1.18 -3.51
C ALA A 332 -8.01 2.30 -3.79
N LYS A 333 -7.24 2.70 -2.77
CA LYS A 333 -6.17 3.68 -2.87
C LYS A 333 -5.04 3.20 -3.79
N ASP A 334 -4.58 1.97 -3.57
CA ASP A 334 -3.50 1.36 -4.34
C ASP A 334 -3.89 1.22 -5.82
N GLU A 335 -5.17 0.96 -6.09
CA GLU A 335 -5.73 0.82 -7.44
C GLU A 335 -5.90 2.16 -8.16
N ILE A 336 -6.33 3.20 -7.43
CA ILE A 336 -6.26 4.58 -7.92
C ILE A 336 -4.81 4.92 -8.31
N PHE A 337 -3.84 4.60 -7.46
CA PHE A 337 -2.43 4.84 -7.78
C PHE A 337 -1.97 4.04 -8.99
N ALA A 338 -2.24 2.73 -9.05
CA ALA A 338 -1.84 1.88 -10.16
C ALA A 338 -2.37 2.43 -11.49
N TYR A 339 -3.66 2.79 -11.54
CA TYR A 339 -4.26 3.33 -12.76
C TYR A 339 -3.66 4.70 -13.12
N LEU A 340 -3.59 5.61 -12.15
CA LEU A 340 -3.16 6.99 -12.43
C LEU A 340 -1.65 7.12 -12.69
N LYS A 341 -0.82 6.16 -12.24
CA LYS A 341 0.62 6.08 -12.58
C LYS A 341 0.86 5.90 -14.07
N THR A 342 -0.04 5.22 -14.77
CA THR A 342 0.12 4.93 -16.21
C THR A 342 -0.18 6.14 -17.10
N ILE A 343 -0.71 7.23 -16.53
CA ILE A 343 -1.11 8.41 -17.31
C ILE A 343 0.10 9.32 -17.56
N PRO A 344 0.51 9.55 -18.82
CA PRO A 344 1.63 10.42 -19.14
C PRO A 344 1.40 11.86 -18.68
N LEU A 345 2.45 12.54 -18.21
CA LEU A 345 2.44 13.97 -17.83
C LEU A 345 1.86 14.87 -18.94
N ARG A 346 2.21 14.57 -20.20
CA ARG A 346 1.80 15.35 -21.39
C ARG A 346 0.28 15.48 -21.53
N THR A 347 -0.48 14.55 -20.94
CA THR A 347 -1.95 14.58 -20.90
C THR A 347 -2.49 15.81 -20.17
N PHE A 348 -1.70 16.42 -19.26
CA PHE A 348 -2.12 17.54 -18.42
C PHE A 348 -1.61 18.91 -18.88
N GLU A 349 -0.60 18.96 -19.76
CA GLU A 349 0.13 20.20 -20.05
C GLU A 349 -0.46 21.02 -21.22
N ASN A 350 -1.19 20.41 -22.18
CA ASN A 350 -1.87 21.18 -23.24
C ASN A 350 -2.97 20.38 -23.97
N PRO A 351 -4.27 20.61 -23.68
CA PRO A 351 -5.37 19.94 -24.39
C PRO A 351 -5.47 20.27 -25.88
N VAL A 352 -4.84 21.35 -26.33
CA VAL A 352 -5.08 21.97 -27.66
C VAL A 352 -4.13 21.44 -28.74
N LEU A 353 -3.06 20.74 -28.37
CA LEU A 353 -2.00 20.31 -29.31
C LEU A 353 -2.00 18.81 -29.65
N ARG A 354 -3.12 18.11 -29.50
CA ARG A 354 -3.24 16.72 -29.98
C ARG A 354 -3.63 16.70 -31.45
N GLU A 355 -2.63 16.52 -32.33
CA GLU A 355 -2.85 16.41 -33.78
C GLU A 355 -3.39 15.03 -34.19
N ASP A 356 -3.32 14.02 -33.32
CA ASP A 356 -3.82 12.67 -33.59
C ASP A 356 -5.04 12.32 -32.69
N PRO A 357 -6.26 12.29 -33.24
CA PRO A 357 -7.48 11.84 -32.55
C PRO A 357 -7.47 10.36 -32.13
N ALA A 358 -6.56 9.54 -32.69
CA ALA A 358 -6.49 8.10 -32.45
C ALA A 358 -5.63 7.71 -31.24
N GLU A 359 -4.78 8.61 -30.73
CA GLU A 359 -4.17 8.45 -29.40
C GLU A 359 -5.24 8.75 -28.33
N SER A 360 -6.06 7.71 -28.08
CA SER A 360 -7.12 7.61 -27.07
C SER A 360 -7.01 8.69 -25.99
N ALA A 361 -7.83 9.73 -26.12
CA ALA A 361 -7.91 10.80 -25.15
C ALA A 361 -8.29 10.20 -23.80
N TRP A 362 -7.30 10.05 -22.91
CA TRP A 362 -7.53 9.68 -21.54
C TRP A 362 -8.68 10.51 -20.97
N ASN A 363 -9.70 9.85 -20.44
CA ASN A 363 -10.85 10.48 -19.86
C ASN A 363 -10.95 10.07 -18.39
N GLU A 364 -11.06 11.06 -17.51
CA GLU A 364 -11.30 10.87 -16.07
C GLU A 364 -12.51 9.95 -15.82
N ALA A 365 -13.52 10.02 -16.70
CA ALA A 365 -14.69 9.15 -16.64
C ALA A 365 -14.39 7.68 -16.95
N ASP A 366 -13.31 7.36 -17.67
CA ASP A 366 -12.88 5.97 -17.92
C ASP A 366 -12.24 5.37 -16.68
N VAL A 367 -11.35 6.14 -16.02
CA VAL A 367 -10.73 5.72 -14.75
C VAL A 367 -11.80 5.51 -13.69
N TYR A 368 -12.69 6.47 -13.54
CA TYR A 368 -13.80 6.36 -12.60
C TYR A 368 -14.68 5.14 -12.95
N ARG A 369 -15.02 4.92 -14.22
CA ARG A 369 -15.82 3.74 -14.63
C ARG A 369 -15.09 2.44 -14.33
N ALA A 370 -13.79 2.35 -14.61
CA ALA A 370 -12.99 1.17 -14.29
C ALA A 370 -13.02 0.91 -12.76
N LEU A 371 -12.80 1.94 -11.94
CA LEU A 371 -12.73 1.83 -10.48
C LEU A 371 -14.08 1.86 -9.75
N SER A 372 -15.22 1.90 -10.44
CA SER A 372 -16.56 1.91 -9.83
C SER A 372 -17.54 0.90 -10.41
N ARG A 373 -17.15 0.13 -11.43
CA ARG A 373 -17.97 -0.97 -11.99
C ARG A 373 -17.56 -2.33 -11.45
N SER A 374 -18.56 -3.19 -11.25
CA SER A 374 -18.35 -4.60 -10.92
C SER A 374 -17.38 -5.27 -11.91
N LYS A 375 -16.63 -6.27 -11.46
CA LYS A 375 -15.83 -7.13 -12.35
C LYS A 375 -16.68 -7.73 -13.46
N LYS A 376 -17.92 -8.13 -13.12
CA LYS A 376 -18.91 -8.65 -14.08
C LYS A 376 -19.27 -7.64 -15.18
N ASP A 377 -19.26 -6.35 -14.87
CA ASP A 377 -19.56 -5.26 -15.80
C ASP A 377 -18.29 -4.65 -16.43
N GLY A 378 -17.16 -5.35 -16.37
CA GLY A 378 -15.89 -4.95 -16.96
C GLY A 378 -15.15 -3.86 -16.19
N GLY A 379 -15.44 -3.65 -14.91
CA GLY A 379 -14.64 -2.81 -14.03
C GLY A 379 -13.70 -3.61 -13.13
N LEU A 380 -12.97 -2.90 -12.27
CA LEU A 380 -12.09 -3.41 -11.22
C LEU A 380 -12.79 -3.39 -9.86
N TYR A 381 -13.90 -2.67 -9.75
CA TYR A 381 -14.61 -2.48 -8.50
C TYR A 381 -15.46 -3.70 -8.16
N ASP A 382 -14.86 -4.67 -7.48
CA ASP A 382 -15.60 -5.81 -6.93
C ASP A 382 -15.18 -6.16 -5.51
N TYR A 383 -14.44 -5.25 -4.85
CA TYR A 383 -13.88 -5.51 -3.52
C TYR A 383 -14.96 -5.99 -2.53
N PHE A 384 -16.20 -5.50 -2.68
CA PHE A 384 -17.29 -5.87 -1.81
C PHE A 384 -18.29 -6.89 -2.36
N ALA A 385 -18.25 -7.39 -3.60
CA ALA A 385 -19.40 -8.21 -4.05
C ALA A 385 -19.60 -9.46 -3.19
N ASP A 386 -18.53 -10.20 -2.95
CA ASP A 386 -18.56 -11.40 -2.11
C ASP A 386 -18.79 -11.03 -0.64
N GLU A 387 -18.01 -10.07 -0.13
CA GLU A 387 -18.06 -9.63 1.26
C GLU A 387 -19.39 -8.96 1.60
N LYS A 388 -20.02 -8.21 0.70
CA LYS A 388 -21.35 -7.61 0.87
C LYS A 388 -22.39 -8.70 1.03
N SER A 389 -22.27 -9.80 0.29
CA SER A 389 -23.21 -10.92 0.38
C SER A 389 -23.07 -11.64 1.72
N GLU A 390 -21.84 -11.92 2.16
CA GLU A 390 -21.57 -12.57 3.45
C GLU A 390 -21.90 -11.65 4.63
N LEU A 391 -21.55 -10.37 4.54
CA LEU A 391 -21.90 -9.35 5.52
C LEU A 391 -23.43 -9.19 5.61
N LEU A 392 -24.13 -9.18 4.48
CA LEU A 392 -25.60 -9.13 4.45
C LEU A 392 -26.20 -10.35 5.14
N LYS A 393 -25.71 -11.56 4.84
CA LYS A 393 -26.14 -12.80 5.52
C LYS A 393 -25.91 -12.72 7.02
N ALA A 394 -24.73 -12.28 7.46
CA ALA A 394 -24.36 -12.15 8.86
C ALA A 394 -25.21 -11.11 9.60
N ILE A 395 -25.50 -9.95 8.99
CA ILE A 395 -26.39 -8.96 9.61
C ILE A 395 -27.83 -9.48 9.67
N LEU A 396 -28.29 -10.16 8.60
CA LEU A 396 -29.64 -10.72 8.54
C LEU A 396 -29.88 -11.84 9.54
N SER A 397 -28.86 -12.68 9.82
CA SER A 397 -28.97 -13.72 10.86
C SER A 397 -29.14 -13.12 12.24
N GLU A 398 -28.50 -11.98 12.52
CA GLU A 398 -28.57 -11.31 13.82
C GLU A 398 -29.81 -10.42 13.98
N LEU A 399 -30.18 -9.64 12.97
CA LEU A 399 -31.31 -8.68 13.03
C LEU A 399 -32.65 -9.27 12.56
N GLY A 400 -32.62 -10.42 11.90
CA GLY A 400 -33.77 -11.09 11.33
C GLY A 400 -34.29 -10.49 10.01
N PRO A 401 -35.09 -11.26 9.25
CA PRO A 401 -35.51 -10.90 7.89
C PRO A 401 -36.41 -9.66 7.84
N LYS A 402 -37.11 -9.32 8.93
CA LYS A 402 -37.94 -8.10 9.02
C LYS A 402 -37.13 -6.81 8.88
N LYS A 403 -35.81 -6.85 9.08
CA LYS A 403 -34.91 -5.70 8.93
C LYS A 403 -34.20 -5.65 7.58
N ALA A 404 -34.51 -6.55 6.65
CA ALA A 404 -33.84 -6.63 5.35
C ALA A 404 -33.85 -5.31 4.57
N GLU A 405 -34.96 -4.58 4.56
CA GLU A 405 -35.05 -3.30 3.86
C GLU A 405 -34.10 -2.25 4.45
N LEU A 406 -34.07 -2.13 5.79
CA LEU A 406 -33.17 -1.22 6.51
C LEU A 406 -31.69 -1.57 6.24
N ILE A 407 -31.37 -2.86 6.25
CA ILE A 407 -30.01 -3.35 6.01
C ILE A 407 -29.61 -3.03 4.57
N ASN A 408 -30.43 -3.42 3.59
CA ASN A 408 -30.15 -3.17 2.17
C ASN A 408 -29.97 -1.68 1.87
N ARG A 409 -30.84 -0.82 2.42
CA ARG A 409 -30.70 0.65 2.26
C ARG A 409 -29.41 1.19 2.86
N SER A 410 -28.98 0.66 4.01
CA SER A 410 -27.72 1.07 4.66
C SER A 410 -26.49 0.58 3.89
N MET A 411 -26.54 -0.66 3.39
CA MET A 411 -25.50 -1.24 2.54
C MET A 411 -25.35 -0.46 1.23
N GLU A 412 -26.46 -0.15 0.57
CA GLU A 412 -26.47 0.63 -0.68
C GLU A 412 -25.91 2.04 -0.48
N LYS A 413 -26.30 2.69 0.62
CA LYS A 413 -25.77 4.01 0.97
C LYS A 413 -24.24 3.97 1.16
N VAL A 414 -23.72 3.05 1.98
CA VAL A 414 -22.31 3.06 2.39
C VAL A 414 -21.39 2.50 1.31
N PHE A 415 -21.76 1.36 0.73
CA PHE A 415 -20.90 0.65 -0.21
C PHE A 415 -21.10 1.06 -1.65
N VAL A 416 -22.25 1.63 -2.04
CA VAL A 416 -22.45 2.12 -3.41
C VAL A 416 -22.33 3.63 -3.45
N THR A 417 -23.26 4.34 -2.82
CA THR A 417 -23.35 5.81 -2.95
C THR A 417 -22.11 6.52 -2.39
N GLU A 418 -21.77 6.26 -1.12
CA GLU A 418 -20.63 6.93 -0.47
C GLU A 418 -19.29 6.46 -1.03
N TYR A 419 -19.16 5.18 -1.40
CA TYR A 419 -17.93 4.67 -2.01
C TYR A 419 -17.70 5.29 -3.39
N HIS A 420 -18.73 5.41 -4.23
CA HIS A 420 -18.63 6.08 -5.52
C HIS A 420 -18.18 7.53 -5.38
N THR A 421 -18.70 8.25 -4.38
CA THR A 421 -18.21 9.60 -4.05
C THR A 421 -16.75 9.55 -3.62
N LEU A 422 -16.38 8.63 -2.72
CA LEU A 422 -15.01 8.47 -2.23
C LEU A 422 -13.99 8.24 -3.36
N ILE A 423 -14.29 7.37 -4.32
CA ILE A 423 -13.40 7.10 -5.47
C ILE A 423 -13.27 8.32 -6.36
N ARG A 424 -14.38 8.99 -6.68
CA ARG A 424 -14.37 10.21 -7.49
C ARG A 424 -13.52 11.30 -6.83
N ASP A 425 -13.80 11.57 -5.56
CA ASP A 425 -13.10 12.57 -4.75
C ASP A 425 -11.59 12.25 -4.64
N GLY A 426 -11.24 10.97 -4.55
CA GLY A 426 -9.84 10.49 -4.56
C GLY A 426 -9.13 10.74 -5.88
N ILE A 427 -9.76 10.37 -7.01
CA ILE A 427 -9.25 10.64 -8.35
C ILE A 427 -9.06 12.14 -8.56
N ASP A 428 -10.08 12.94 -8.23
CA ASP A 428 -10.05 14.41 -8.38
C ASP A 428 -8.91 15.04 -7.56
N ALA A 429 -8.70 14.57 -6.33
CA ALA A 429 -7.61 15.01 -5.47
C ALA A 429 -6.24 14.71 -6.10
N PHE A 430 -6.03 13.48 -6.59
CA PHE A 430 -4.79 13.10 -7.26
C PHE A 430 -4.54 13.97 -8.50
N LEU A 431 -5.53 14.09 -9.38
CA LEU A 431 -5.41 14.87 -10.62
C LEU A 431 -5.19 16.36 -10.35
N THR A 432 -5.78 16.90 -9.28
CA THR A 432 -5.56 18.29 -8.86
C THR A 432 -4.10 18.54 -8.50
N LEU A 433 -3.45 17.61 -7.78
CA LEU A 433 -2.01 17.71 -7.51
C LEU A 433 -1.18 17.62 -8.80
N ARG A 434 -1.55 16.74 -9.72
CA ARG A 434 -0.87 16.57 -11.02
C ARG A 434 -0.98 17.82 -11.90
N ARG A 435 -2.17 18.40 -12.02
CA ARG A 435 -2.43 19.65 -12.76
C ARG A 435 -1.63 20.85 -12.23
N ARG A 436 -1.13 20.78 -11.00
CA ARG A 436 -0.23 21.77 -10.39
C ARG A 436 1.26 21.50 -10.62
N GLY A 437 1.59 20.54 -11.48
CA GLY A 437 2.98 20.21 -11.83
C GLY A 437 3.68 19.30 -10.82
N ASN A 438 2.96 18.62 -9.92
CA ASN A 438 3.59 17.58 -9.10
C ASN A 438 3.87 16.33 -9.94
N SER A 439 5.04 15.70 -9.75
CA SER A 439 5.34 14.39 -10.36
C SER A 439 4.39 13.31 -9.83
N VAL A 440 4.37 12.15 -10.49
CA VAL A 440 3.51 11.02 -10.09
C VAL A 440 3.93 10.56 -8.69
N GLU A 441 5.23 10.35 -8.50
CA GLU A 441 5.88 9.87 -7.28
C GLU A 441 5.63 10.84 -6.13
N LYS A 442 5.80 12.14 -6.36
CA LYS A 442 5.51 13.17 -5.35
C LYS A 442 4.02 13.18 -4.98
N THR A 443 3.13 13.03 -5.95
CA THR A 443 1.68 12.98 -5.72
C THR A 443 1.32 11.76 -4.87
N ILE A 444 1.88 10.59 -5.21
CA ILE A 444 1.72 9.36 -4.43
C ILE A 444 2.25 9.56 -3.02
N GLY A 445 3.50 10.03 -2.85
CA GLY A 445 4.10 10.24 -1.53
C GLY A 445 3.27 11.16 -0.62
N LEU A 446 2.67 12.22 -1.18
CA LEU A 446 1.77 13.12 -0.43
C LEU A 446 0.48 12.45 0.02
N LEU A 447 -0.05 11.51 -0.77
CA LEU A 447 -1.36 10.91 -0.58
C LEU A 447 -1.32 9.53 0.09
N THR A 448 -0.21 8.78 -0.04
CA THR A 448 -0.06 7.41 0.49
C THR A 448 -0.19 7.36 2.00
N ALA A 449 0.31 8.37 2.70
CA ALA A 449 0.25 8.46 4.16
C ALA A 449 -1.15 8.79 4.71
N GLU A 450 -2.10 9.16 3.83
CA GLU A 450 -3.41 9.65 4.24
C GLU A 450 -4.50 8.67 3.77
N PRO A 451 -5.49 8.35 4.61
CA PRO A 451 -6.66 7.58 4.19
C PRO A 451 -7.34 8.25 2.99
N LEU A 452 -7.85 7.45 2.06
CA LEU A 452 -8.46 7.92 0.81
C LEU A 452 -9.51 9.03 1.05
N ARG A 453 -10.36 8.86 2.08
CA ARG A 453 -11.39 9.84 2.46
C ARG A 453 -10.88 11.22 2.90
N LYS A 454 -9.59 11.33 3.20
CA LYS A 454 -8.95 12.59 3.58
C LYS A 454 -8.25 13.29 2.43
N TRP A 455 -8.07 12.62 1.28
CA TRP A 455 -7.35 13.18 0.15
C TRP A 455 -7.87 14.54 -0.32
N PRO A 456 -9.19 14.78 -0.50
CA PRO A 456 -9.68 16.10 -0.89
C PRO A 456 -9.30 17.20 0.09
N LYS A 457 -9.33 16.88 1.39
CA LYS A 457 -8.96 17.81 2.46
C LYS A 457 -7.46 18.10 2.48
N VAL A 458 -6.64 17.07 2.24
CA VAL A 458 -5.17 17.19 2.14
C VAL A 458 -4.82 18.09 0.97
N VAL A 459 -5.38 17.81 -0.21
CA VAL A 459 -5.16 18.62 -1.41
C VAL A 459 -5.66 20.04 -1.23
N GLY A 460 -6.85 20.23 -0.63
CA GLY A 460 -7.39 21.54 -0.30
C GLY A 460 -6.51 22.38 0.64
N ARG A 461 -5.64 21.76 1.45
CA ARG A 461 -4.66 22.45 2.30
C ARG A 461 -3.35 22.76 1.59
N LEU A 462 -3.02 21.99 0.56
CA LEU A 462 -1.88 22.22 -0.34
C LEU A 462 -2.24 23.16 -1.50
N SER A 463 -3.49 23.62 -1.53
CA SER A 463 -4.08 24.60 -2.45
C SER A 463 -4.08 25.97 -1.81
#